data_AF-A0A435FCK0-F1
#
_entry.id   AF-A0A435FCK0-F1
#
_cell.length_a   1.000
_cell.length_b   1.000
_cell.length_c   1.000
_cell.angle_alpha   90.00
_cell.angle_beta   90.00
_cell.angle_gamma   90.00
#
_symmetry.space_group_name_H-M   'P 1'
#
loop_
_entity.id
_entity.type
_entity.pdbx_description
1 polymer ?
#
loop_
_entity_poly.entity_id
_entity_poly.type
_entity_poly.pdbx_seq_one_letter_code
_entity_poly.pdbx_strand_id
1 'polypeptide(L)'
;LGSSLTIKILSDRPISAPRFGIYSHRLGNAWLAGGASNSGGKVLAQHFPLARIIELSATIDPETGTGLDYYPLPATGERFPIADPALPPRLAPRPADDADYLKAMFEGIAAIEALGYDRLAELGA
;
A
#
# COMPACT_ATOMS: atom_id res chain seq x y z
N LEU A 1 2.68 -5.13 7.76
CA LEU A 1 1.74 -4.98 6.63
C LEU A 1 0.89 -6.24 6.53
N GLY A 2 -0.44 -6.14 6.65
CA GLY A 2 -1.34 -7.29 6.69
C GLY A 2 -1.81 -7.73 5.30
N SER A 3 -2.93 -8.47 5.23
CA SER A 3 -3.58 -8.82 3.96
C SER A 3 -3.89 -7.59 3.11
N SER A 4 -4.23 -6.47 3.77
CA SER A 4 -4.29 -5.13 3.21
C SER A 4 -3.27 -4.20 3.87
N LEU A 5 -2.94 -3.09 3.20
CA LEU A 5 -2.16 -1.98 3.71
C LEU A 5 -3.09 -1.01 4.43
N THR A 6 -2.93 -0.88 5.75
CA THR A 6 -3.68 0.06 6.58
C THR A 6 -2.70 1.00 7.26
N ILE A 7 -2.93 2.31 7.11
CA ILE A 7 -2.15 3.33 7.80
C ILE A 7 -3.00 4.00 8.86
N LYS A 8 -2.35 4.39 9.96
CA LYS A 8 -2.97 5.15 11.05
C LYS A 8 -1.99 6.19 11.58
N ILE A 9 -2.47 7.39 11.83
CA ILE A 9 -1.69 8.50 12.38
C ILE A 9 -2.45 9.14 13.56
N LEU A 10 -1.70 9.54 14.57
CA LEU A 10 -2.22 10.37 15.65
C LEU A 10 -2.35 11.82 15.16
N SER A 11 -3.49 12.44 15.43
CA SER A 11 -3.78 13.83 15.14
C SER A 11 -4.42 14.51 16.35
N ASP A 12 -4.23 15.83 16.49
CA ASP A 12 -4.83 16.65 17.55
C ASP A 12 -6.32 16.95 17.29
N ARG A 13 -6.79 16.72 16.07
CA ARG A 13 -8.17 16.97 15.63
C ARG A 13 -8.72 15.80 14.79
N PRO A 14 -10.03 15.65 14.66
CA PRO A 14 -10.60 14.61 13.82
C PRO A 14 -10.35 14.92 12.34
N ILE A 15 -9.93 13.91 11.60
CA ILE A 15 -9.79 13.94 10.14
C ILE A 15 -10.83 13.01 9.52
N SER A 16 -11.55 13.54 8.54
CA SER A 16 -12.57 12.79 7.79
C SER A 16 -12.52 13.20 6.34
N ALA A 17 -12.32 12.21 5.47
CA ALA A 17 -12.46 12.39 4.03
C ALA A 17 -13.16 11.14 3.46
N PRO A 18 -14.51 11.11 3.48
CA PRO A 18 -15.30 9.95 3.08
C PRO A 18 -15.00 9.48 1.65
N ARG A 19 -14.66 10.41 0.75
CA ARG A 19 -14.23 10.13 -0.62
C ARG A 19 -13.08 9.12 -0.68
N PHE A 20 -12.10 9.24 0.21
CA PHE A 20 -10.94 8.34 0.32
C PHE A 20 -11.14 7.26 1.39
N GLY A 21 -12.33 7.17 1.98
CA GLY A 21 -12.59 6.28 3.11
C GLY A 21 -11.79 6.58 4.37
N ILE A 22 -11.28 7.80 4.52
CA ILE A 22 -10.52 8.23 5.70
C ILE A 22 -11.49 8.63 6.81
N TYR A 23 -11.28 8.10 8.00
CA TYR A 23 -12.03 8.43 9.20
C TYR A 23 -11.12 8.41 10.43
N SER A 24 -11.59 9.03 11.51
CA SER A 24 -10.87 9.12 12.78
C SER A 24 -11.62 8.45 13.92
N HIS A 25 -10.89 7.77 14.78
CA HIS A 25 -11.38 7.32 16.09
C HIS A 25 -10.80 8.20 17.19
N ARG A 26 -11.60 8.54 18.21
CA ARG A 26 -11.08 9.24 19.38
C ARG A 26 -10.21 8.29 20.20
N LEU A 27 -9.01 8.73 20.60
CA LEU A 27 -8.06 7.98 21.41
C LEU A 27 -7.53 8.88 22.53
N GLY A 28 -8.15 8.79 23.71
CA GLY A 28 -7.88 9.72 24.81
C GLY A 28 -8.19 11.17 24.42
N ASN A 29 -7.17 12.02 24.47
CA ASN A 29 -7.24 13.43 24.08
C ASN A 29 -6.83 13.68 22.62
N ALA A 30 -6.51 12.63 21.86
CA ALA A 30 -6.12 12.70 20.47
C ALA A 30 -7.12 11.95 19.57
N TRP A 31 -6.84 11.97 18.28
CA TRP A 31 -7.58 11.28 17.24
C TRP A 31 -6.66 10.36 16.46
N LEU A 32 -7.14 9.16 16.15
CA LEU A 32 -6.44 8.19 15.32
C LEU A 32 -7.10 8.18 13.94
N ALA A 33 -6.54 8.95 13.01
CA ALA A 33 -6.98 9.02 11.62
C ALA A 33 -6.34 7.91 10.80
N GLY A 34 -7.05 7.36 9.82
CA GLY A 34 -6.48 6.32 8.96
C GLY A 34 -7.29 5.98 7.73
N GLY A 35 -6.65 5.24 6.83
CA GLY A 35 -7.20 4.71 5.59
C GLY A 35 -6.60 3.34 5.29
N ALA A 36 -7.26 2.58 4.42
CA ALA A 36 -6.82 1.24 4.05
C ALA A 36 -6.90 1.02 2.53
N SER A 37 -5.76 0.70 1.93
CA SER A 37 -5.64 0.29 0.52
C SER A 37 -5.96 -1.19 0.38
N ASN A 38 -6.51 -1.58 -0.77
CA ASN A 38 -6.72 -2.97 -1.15
C ASN A 38 -5.40 -3.69 -1.47
N SER A 39 -4.30 -2.96 -1.69
CA SER A 39 -2.94 -3.51 -1.81
C SER A 39 -2.46 -4.10 -0.48
N GLY A 40 -1.40 -4.91 -0.50
CA GLY A 40 -0.79 -5.52 0.69
C GLY A 40 -0.45 -7.00 0.51
N GLY A 41 -0.53 -7.77 1.60
CA GLY A 41 -0.16 -9.19 1.60
C GLY A 41 -1.02 -10.06 0.68
N LYS A 42 -2.28 -9.70 0.43
CA LYS A 42 -3.19 -10.51 -0.40
C LYS A 42 -2.74 -10.55 -1.86
N VAL A 43 -2.29 -9.43 -2.42
CA VAL A 43 -1.76 -9.42 -3.80
C VAL A 43 -0.42 -10.15 -3.87
N LEU A 44 0.46 -10.01 -2.87
CA LEU A 44 1.71 -10.79 -2.82
C LEU A 44 1.44 -12.31 -2.83
N ALA A 45 0.46 -12.75 -2.03
CA ALA A 45 0.07 -14.16 -1.92
C ALA A 45 -0.56 -14.75 -3.20
N GLN A 46 -1.03 -13.92 -4.13
CA GLN A 46 -1.50 -14.38 -5.44
C GLN A 46 -0.34 -14.75 -6.38
N HIS A 47 0.85 -14.20 -6.14
CA HIS A 47 2.03 -14.42 -6.98
C HIS A 47 3.04 -15.36 -6.36
N PHE A 48 3.18 -15.36 -5.03
CA PHE A 48 4.19 -16.15 -4.34
C PHE A 48 3.64 -16.75 -3.03
N PRO A 49 3.95 -18.03 -2.72
CA PRO A 49 3.74 -18.56 -1.38
C PRO A 49 4.70 -17.87 -0.39
N LEU A 50 4.32 -17.81 0.88
CA LEU A 50 5.10 -17.13 1.93
C LEU A 50 6.57 -17.60 1.99
N ALA A 51 6.82 -18.90 1.85
CA ALA A 51 8.19 -19.44 1.84
C ALA A 51 9.04 -18.84 0.71
N ARG A 52 8.46 -18.64 -0.48
CA ARG A 52 9.14 -18.03 -1.63
C ARG A 52 9.35 -16.54 -1.44
N ILE A 53 8.41 -15.84 -0.81
CA ILE A 53 8.59 -14.43 -0.43
C ILE A 53 9.79 -14.29 0.52
N ILE A 54 9.92 -15.16 1.52
CA ILE A 54 11.05 -15.13 2.46
C ILE A 54 12.37 -15.38 1.73
N GLU A 55 12.42 -16.39 0.87
CA GLU A 55 13.61 -16.74 0.09
C GLU A 55 14.06 -15.60 -0.83
N LEU A 56 13.15 -15.06 -1.65
CA LEU A 56 13.44 -13.96 -2.57
C LEU A 56 13.80 -12.66 -1.83
N SER A 57 13.14 -12.37 -0.71
CA SER A 57 13.45 -11.19 0.11
C SER A 57 14.89 -11.21 0.63
N ALA A 58 15.47 -12.39 0.86
CA ALA A 58 16.85 -12.49 1.33
C ALA A 58 17.89 -12.09 0.26
N THR A 59 17.51 -12.07 -1.02
CA THR A 59 18.40 -11.71 -2.13
C THR A 59 18.15 -10.30 -2.66
N ILE A 60 17.07 -9.64 -2.23
CA ILE A 60 16.73 -8.28 -2.63
C ILE A 60 17.69 -7.30 -1.95
N ASP A 61 18.37 -6.48 -2.75
CA ASP A 61 19.04 -5.27 -2.27
C ASP A 61 18.00 -4.13 -2.20
N PRO A 62 17.66 -3.61 -1.01
CA PRO A 62 16.67 -2.55 -0.85
C PRO A 62 17.17 -1.16 -1.27
N GLU A 63 18.48 -0.96 -1.41
CA GLU A 63 19.07 0.36 -1.72
C GLU A 63 19.06 0.68 -3.23
N THR A 64 18.72 -0.30 -4.07
CA THR A 64 18.53 -0.13 -5.51
C THR A 64 17.05 -0.08 -5.86
N GLY A 65 16.68 0.55 -6.98
CA GLY A 65 15.29 0.57 -7.47
C GLY A 65 15.10 -0.32 -8.70
N THR A 66 13.94 -0.96 -8.86
CA THR A 66 13.59 -1.69 -10.11
C THR A 66 13.23 -0.76 -11.26
N GLY A 67 12.76 0.46 -10.94
CA GLY A 67 12.24 1.43 -11.91
C GLY A 67 10.85 1.07 -12.46
N LEU A 68 10.20 0.04 -11.92
CA LEU A 68 8.87 -0.39 -12.35
C LEU A 68 7.78 0.36 -11.57
N ASP A 69 6.86 0.98 -12.31
CA ASP A 69 5.71 1.69 -11.73
C ASP A 69 4.55 0.73 -11.48
N TYR A 70 4.67 -0.12 -10.45
CA TYR A 70 3.60 -1.04 -10.07
C TYR A 70 2.58 -0.37 -9.15
N TYR A 71 1.30 -0.73 -9.36
CA TYR A 71 0.20 -0.48 -8.44
C TYR A 71 -0.44 -1.84 -8.10
N PRO A 72 0.16 -2.59 -7.15
CA PRO A 72 -0.17 -3.99 -6.92
C PRO A 72 -1.52 -4.11 -6.21
N LEU A 73 -2.56 -4.52 -6.93
CA LEU A 73 -3.89 -4.77 -6.40
C LEU A 73 -4.29 -6.24 -6.58
N PRO A 74 -5.03 -6.84 -5.63
CA PRO A 74 -5.47 -8.23 -5.77
C PRO A 74 -6.65 -8.40 -6.75
N ALA A 75 -7.34 -7.31 -7.09
CA ALA A 75 -8.43 -7.21 -8.05
C ALA A 75 -8.64 -5.73 -8.44
N THR A 76 -9.42 -5.47 -9.47
CA THR A 76 -9.80 -4.10 -9.87
C THR A 76 -10.52 -3.37 -8.73
N GLY A 77 -10.15 -2.10 -8.54
CA GLY A 77 -10.80 -1.15 -7.66
C GLY A 77 -9.99 -0.80 -6.42
N GLU A 78 -9.97 0.49 -6.09
CA GLU A 78 -9.29 1.07 -4.95
C GLU A 78 -10.14 2.14 -4.28
N ARG A 79 -10.02 2.24 -2.95
CA ARG A 79 -10.71 3.26 -2.16
C ARG A 79 -9.77 4.28 -1.54
N PHE A 80 -8.56 3.85 -1.21
CA PHE A 80 -7.53 4.64 -0.56
C PHE A 80 -6.16 4.15 -1.05
N PRO A 81 -5.19 5.04 -1.31
CA PRO A 81 -5.27 6.50 -1.29
C PRO A 81 -5.86 7.11 -2.57
N ILE A 82 -6.13 6.28 -3.58
CA ILE A 82 -6.84 6.67 -4.81
C ILE A 82 -8.27 6.15 -4.73
N ALA A 83 -9.24 7.06 -4.81
CA ALA A 83 -10.66 6.71 -4.81
C ALA A 83 -11.12 6.43 -6.24
N ASP A 84 -10.89 5.21 -6.73
CA ASP A 84 -11.26 4.78 -8.07
C ASP A 84 -11.70 3.30 -8.07
N PRO A 85 -13.01 3.01 -8.16
CA PRO A 85 -13.52 1.63 -8.16
C PRO A 85 -13.17 0.86 -9.45
N ALA A 86 -12.68 1.54 -10.49
CA ALA A 86 -12.28 0.94 -11.77
C ALA A 86 -10.75 0.81 -11.92
N LEU A 87 -9.96 1.23 -10.92
CA LEU A 87 -8.50 1.19 -10.99
C LEU A 87 -7.99 -0.25 -11.20
N PRO A 88 -7.38 -0.58 -12.35
CA PRO A 88 -6.89 -1.92 -12.59
C PRO A 88 -5.58 -2.19 -11.81
N PRO A 89 -5.28 -3.44 -11.45
CA PRO A 89 -3.94 -3.82 -10.99
C PRO A 89 -2.89 -3.47 -12.05
N ARG A 90 -1.78 -2.85 -11.64
CA ARG A 90 -0.64 -2.56 -12.52
C ARG A 90 0.57 -3.36 -12.04
N LEU A 91 0.87 -4.44 -12.75
CA LEU A 91 1.92 -5.44 -12.43
C LEU A 91 2.73 -5.84 -13.67
N ALA A 92 2.75 -4.97 -14.70
CA ALA A 92 3.43 -5.21 -15.97
C ALA A 92 4.39 -4.06 -16.31
N PRO A 93 5.52 -4.35 -16.99
CA PRO A 93 5.98 -5.67 -17.41
C PRO A 93 6.47 -6.52 -16.24
N ARG A 94 6.28 -7.85 -16.27
CA ARG A 94 6.87 -8.78 -15.30
C ARG A 94 8.34 -9.03 -15.69
N PRO A 95 9.33 -8.68 -14.86
CA PRO A 95 10.73 -8.99 -15.12
C PRO A 95 10.96 -10.50 -15.09
N ALA A 96 12.06 -10.94 -15.71
CA ALA A 96 12.40 -12.37 -15.78
C ALA A 96 12.83 -12.94 -14.43
N ASP A 97 13.46 -12.12 -13.59
CA ASP A 97 13.83 -12.49 -12.22
C ASP A 97 12.63 -12.29 -11.28
N ASP A 98 12.30 -13.35 -10.52
CA ASP A 98 11.26 -13.31 -9.50
C ASP A 98 11.63 -12.38 -8.34
N ALA A 99 12.92 -12.23 -8.02
CA ALA A 99 13.37 -11.30 -6.98
C ALA A 99 13.07 -9.84 -7.39
N ASP A 100 13.35 -9.49 -8.64
CA ASP A 100 12.99 -8.17 -9.20
C ASP A 100 11.47 -7.99 -9.28
N TYR A 101 10.72 -9.05 -9.63
CA TYR A 101 9.26 -8.97 -9.66
C TYR A 101 8.68 -8.72 -8.26
N LEU A 102 9.15 -9.46 -7.25
CA LEU A 102 8.74 -9.27 -5.86
C LEU A 102 9.15 -7.88 -5.34
N LYS A 103 10.36 -7.44 -5.66
CA LYS A 103 10.87 -6.12 -5.29
C LYS A 103 10.01 -5.00 -5.88
N ALA A 104 9.65 -5.08 -7.16
CA ALA A 104 8.75 -4.13 -7.79
C ALA A 104 7.36 -4.08 -7.12
N MET A 105 6.85 -5.22 -6.64
CA MET A 105 5.63 -5.23 -5.84
C MET A 105 5.81 -4.54 -4.49
N PHE A 106 6.94 -4.74 -3.81
CA PHE A 106 7.25 -4.03 -2.56
C PHE A 106 7.39 -2.52 -2.78
N GLU A 107 8.10 -2.09 -3.82
CA GLU A 107 8.25 -0.68 -4.20
C GLU A 107 6.88 -0.04 -4.49
N GLY A 108 6.00 -0.74 -5.23
CA GLY A 108 4.63 -0.30 -5.47
C GLY A 108 3.80 -0.18 -4.18
N ILE A 109 3.88 -1.16 -3.27
CA ILE A 109 3.21 -1.09 -1.96
C ILE A 109 3.72 0.10 -1.14
N ALA A 110 5.04 0.33 -1.13
CA ALA A 110 5.67 1.45 -0.41
C ALA A 110 5.25 2.80 -1.02
N ALA A 111 5.15 2.90 -2.34
CA ALA A 111 4.64 4.10 -3.01
C ALA A 111 3.17 4.38 -2.65
N ILE A 112 2.33 3.34 -2.55
CA ILE A 112 0.95 3.47 -2.07
C ILE A 112 0.90 3.93 -0.60
N GLU A 113 1.78 3.39 0.25
CA GLU A 113 1.90 3.80 1.65
C GLU A 113 2.29 5.28 1.78
N ALA A 114 3.32 5.71 1.05
CA ALA A 114 3.76 7.10 1.00
C ALA A 114 2.63 8.04 0.54
N LEU A 115 1.96 7.71 -0.56
CA LEU A 115 0.81 8.47 -1.05
C LEU A 115 -0.33 8.52 -0.02
N GLY A 116 -0.51 7.46 0.76
CA GLY A 116 -1.47 7.43 1.86
C GLY A 116 -1.13 8.40 2.98
N TYR A 117 0.14 8.48 3.38
CA TYR A 117 0.59 9.47 4.34
C TYR A 117 0.44 10.90 3.81
N ASP A 118 0.78 11.14 2.54
CA ASP A 118 0.59 12.45 1.90
C ASP A 118 -0.88 12.89 1.93
N ARG A 119 -1.82 11.98 1.64
CA ARG A 119 -3.27 12.28 1.74
C ARG A 119 -3.70 12.65 3.15
N LEU A 120 -3.14 12.00 4.17
CA LEU A 120 -3.43 12.37 5.56
C LEU A 120 -2.83 13.74 5.92
N ALA A 121 -1.59 14.01 5.49
CA ALA A 121 -0.92 15.28 5.70
C ALA A 121 -1.64 16.46 5.00
N GLU A 122 -2.12 16.26 3.76
CA GLU A 122 -2.93 17.24 3.02
C GLU A 122 -4.24 17.59 3.74
N LEU A 123 -4.80 16.64 4.49
CA LEU A 123 -5.99 16.83 5.33
C LEU A 123 -5.64 17.43 6.71
N GLY A 124 -4.35 17.66 6.95
CA GLY A 124 -3.73 18.26 8.13
C GLY A 124 -3.71 17.35 9.34
N ALA A 125 -3.32 16.09 9.12
CA ALA A 125 -2.76 15.20 10.13
C ALA A 125 -1.43 15.70 10.67
#